data_AF-A0A964Q5K9-F1
#
_entry.id   AF-A0A964Q5K9-F1
#
_cell.length_a   1.000
_cell.length_b   1.000
_cell.length_c   1.000
_cell.angle_alpha   90.00
_cell.angle_beta   90.00
_cell.angle_gamma   90.00
#
_symmetry.space_group_name_H-M   'P 1'
#
loop_
_entity.id
_entity.type
_entity.pdbx_description
1 polymer ?
#
loop_
_entity_poly.entity_id
_entity_poly.type
_entity_poly.pdbx_seq_one_letter_code
_entity_poly.pdbx_strand_id
1 'polypeptide(L)'
;MAQTSNAPLQRCRDALQEGRLNDSVRLFLEAGKPQQARGAEVAQAIARALVQRAGRHLENDNEDDAWRDLLEAERLRTGMAGVDKIRHRLTRLMIARARSCLREGDPRRCEEVVGKLRDRGGKASDMDLLVTNCLTWLEGREYGERGEFQPALAALDRVRRRLPADDQGIQEEIGQFQRNQEKFDELMHRFYHAATSKNDALVLELADQILALAPRHNEARRMRGMAMARLVGPHPSLVEMATMLHPGPPNSEQDRPQDALQDKSFFLWIDGVGGYLVLSGDHITIGHAGPDQTANLPWVADIAGIHATFQRESEGFSLIPHQFLTLDGQPLEGPGKLGADTVITLGKKCKFRFLLPVPGSLTARLQPLSTHRPPVPVDGVLFMSQSLALGKKEPAHIRVPELEKPLVLYRSGNSLNFRSEGMILVDGVKKSGTGPLRRNSSVMAGPISFSLEPASSRLGF
;
A
#
# COMPACT_ATOMS: atom_id res chain seq x y z
N MET A 1 -23.27 -49.34 33.35
CA MET A 1 -24.06 -48.41 32.51
C MET A 1 -23.65 -46.99 32.86
N ALA A 2 -22.77 -46.37 32.06
CA ALA A 2 -22.26 -45.03 32.33
C ALA A 2 -23.21 -43.98 31.75
N GLN A 3 -23.93 -43.27 32.61
CA GLN A 3 -24.64 -42.04 32.28
C GLN A 3 -23.61 -40.95 31.97
N THR A 4 -23.26 -40.80 30.69
CA THR A 4 -22.44 -39.67 30.23
C THR A 4 -23.33 -38.42 30.18
N SER A 5 -22.92 -37.38 30.93
CA SER A 5 -23.61 -36.10 31.09
C SER A 5 -24.00 -35.46 29.75
N ASN A 6 -25.31 -35.27 29.54
CA ASN A 6 -25.90 -34.63 28.36
C ASN A 6 -26.02 -33.09 28.52
N ALA A 7 -25.46 -32.54 29.61
CA ALA A 7 -25.59 -31.13 29.99
C ALA A 7 -25.02 -30.11 28.97
N PRO A 8 -23.88 -30.37 28.30
CA PRO A 8 -23.34 -29.43 27.30
C PRO A 8 -24.27 -29.25 26.09
N LEU A 9 -24.87 -30.33 25.61
CA LEU A 9 -25.80 -30.28 24.47
C LEU A 9 -27.13 -29.61 24.83
N GLN A 10 -27.58 -29.73 26.09
CA GLN A 10 -28.77 -29.02 26.56
C GLN A 10 -28.55 -27.50 26.55
N ARG A 11 -27.40 -27.01 27.05
CA ARG A 11 -27.06 -25.57 27.01
C ARG A 11 -27.04 -25.02 25.57
N CYS A 12 -26.58 -25.83 24.61
CA CYS A 12 -26.61 -25.45 23.20
C CYS A 12 -28.05 -25.28 22.68
N ARG A 13 -28.96 -26.18 23.07
CA ARG A 13 -30.39 -26.13 22.71
C ARG A 13 -31.09 -24.94 23.36
N ASP A 14 -30.82 -24.69 24.63
CA ASP A 14 -31.42 -23.57 25.37
C ASP A 14 -31.02 -22.23 24.72
N ALA A 15 -29.71 -22.05 24.42
CA ALA A 15 -29.23 -20.87 23.70
C ALA A 15 -29.86 -20.70 22.31
N LEU A 16 -30.10 -21.81 21.59
CA LEU A 16 -30.78 -21.78 20.29
C LEU A 16 -32.26 -21.35 20.42
N GLN A 17 -32.97 -21.87 21.42
CA GLN A 17 -34.38 -21.53 21.69
C GLN A 17 -34.54 -20.06 22.11
N GLU A 18 -33.56 -19.51 22.82
CA GLU A 18 -33.51 -18.09 23.21
C GLU A 18 -33.08 -17.15 22.06
N GLY A 19 -32.82 -17.69 20.85
CA GLY A 19 -32.38 -16.89 19.70
C GLY A 19 -30.91 -16.47 19.74
N ARG A 20 -30.13 -16.92 20.74
CA ARG A 20 -28.69 -16.64 20.88
C ARG A 20 -27.86 -17.57 19.99
N LEU A 21 -28.03 -17.41 18.68
CA LEU A 21 -27.48 -18.34 17.68
C LEU A 21 -25.95 -18.42 17.71
N ASN A 22 -25.25 -17.30 17.85
CA ASN A 22 -23.77 -17.29 17.90
C ASN A 22 -23.24 -17.99 19.16
N ASP A 23 -23.90 -17.78 20.31
CA ASP A 23 -23.58 -18.49 21.55
C ASP A 23 -23.79 -20.00 21.39
N SER A 24 -24.89 -20.39 20.75
CA SER A 24 -25.19 -21.81 20.48
C SER A 24 -24.10 -22.48 19.62
N VAL A 25 -23.61 -21.79 18.58
CA VAL A 25 -22.48 -22.27 17.75
C VAL A 25 -21.21 -22.42 18.58
N ARG A 26 -20.83 -21.39 19.35
CA ARG A 26 -19.63 -21.41 20.20
C ARG A 26 -19.68 -22.57 21.18
N LEU A 27 -20.77 -22.68 21.95
CA LEU A 27 -20.97 -23.74 22.94
C LEU A 27 -20.92 -25.14 22.31
N PHE A 28 -21.48 -25.29 21.11
CA PHE A 28 -21.46 -26.57 20.40
C PHE A 28 -20.05 -26.97 19.94
N LEU A 29 -19.25 -26.02 19.45
CA LEU A 29 -17.87 -26.28 19.03
C LEU A 29 -16.95 -26.55 20.23
N GLU A 30 -17.14 -25.86 21.36
CA GLU A 30 -16.40 -26.06 22.62
C GLU A 30 -16.69 -27.42 23.27
N ALA A 31 -17.94 -27.91 23.18
CA ALA A 31 -18.34 -29.19 23.75
C ALA A 31 -17.64 -30.42 23.11
N GLY A 32 -16.93 -30.23 21.98
CA GLY A 32 -16.32 -31.30 21.20
C GLY A 32 -17.36 -32.09 20.42
N LYS A 33 -17.08 -32.39 19.13
CA LYS A 33 -18.05 -33.04 18.22
C LYS A 33 -18.56 -34.36 18.81
N PRO A 34 -19.82 -34.46 19.27
CA PRO A 34 -20.30 -35.70 19.85
C PRO A 34 -20.46 -36.72 18.73
N GLN A 35 -19.81 -37.88 18.84
CA GLN A 35 -19.97 -39.03 17.92
C GLN A 35 -21.36 -39.69 18.03
N GLN A 36 -22.31 -39.06 18.75
CA GLN A 36 -23.62 -39.61 19.10
C GLN A 36 -24.74 -38.90 18.33
N ALA A 37 -25.83 -39.64 18.07
CA ALA A 37 -27.01 -39.15 17.32
C ALA A 37 -27.58 -37.81 17.84
N ARG A 38 -27.61 -37.60 19.17
CA ARG A 38 -28.10 -36.35 19.78
C ARG A 38 -27.26 -35.12 19.43
N GLY A 39 -25.95 -35.29 19.25
CA GLY A 39 -25.07 -34.21 18.80
C GLY A 39 -25.35 -33.79 17.36
N ALA A 40 -25.61 -34.77 16.49
CA ALA A 40 -25.97 -34.52 15.10
C ALA A 40 -27.30 -33.76 14.97
N GLU A 41 -28.30 -34.07 15.80
CA GLU A 41 -29.58 -33.33 15.83
C GLU A 41 -29.39 -31.85 16.18
N VAL A 42 -28.58 -31.56 17.20
CA VAL A 42 -28.29 -30.18 17.64
C VAL A 42 -27.52 -29.43 16.55
N ALA A 43 -26.50 -30.06 15.95
CA ALA A 43 -25.76 -29.49 14.83
C ALA A 43 -26.69 -29.14 13.65
N GLN A 44 -27.62 -30.04 13.30
CA GLN A 44 -28.61 -29.80 12.25
C GLN A 44 -29.61 -28.69 12.62
N ALA A 45 -29.97 -28.53 13.88
CA ALA A 45 -30.83 -27.43 14.31
C ALA A 45 -30.12 -26.07 14.20
N ILE A 46 -28.88 -25.98 14.67
CA ILE A 46 -28.05 -24.77 14.58
C ILE A 46 -27.78 -24.41 13.11
N ALA A 47 -27.37 -25.38 12.29
CA ALA A 47 -27.11 -25.17 10.86
C ALA A 47 -28.38 -24.69 10.12
N ARG A 48 -29.57 -25.22 10.45
CA ARG A 48 -30.84 -24.73 9.88
C ARG A 48 -31.09 -23.27 10.21
N ALA A 49 -30.88 -22.87 11.47
CA ALA A 49 -31.05 -21.49 11.91
C ALA A 49 -30.05 -20.53 11.23
N LEU A 50 -28.79 -20.95 11.08
CA LEU A 50 -27.77 -20.18 10.34
C LEU A 50 -28.14 -20.02 8.86
N VAL A 51 -28.58 -21.09 8.18
CA VAL A 51 -29.03 -21.02 6.79
C VAL A 51 -30.21 -20.05 6.62
N GLN A 52 -31.17 -20.06 7.55
CA GLN A 52 -32.30 -19.12 7.52
C GLN A 52 -31.85 -17.67 7.76
N ARG A 53 -30.91 -17.43 8.68
CA ARG A 53 -30.37 -16.08 8.93
C ARG A 53 -29.53 -15.58 7.75
N ALA A 54 -28.69 -16.43 7.16
CA ALA A 54 -27.97 -16.13 5.93
C ALA A 54 -28.92 -15.77 4.77
N GLY A 55 -30.04 -16.49 4.64
CA GLY A 55 -31.09 -16.16 3.67
C GLY A 55 -31.67 -14.75 3.86
N ARG A 56 -31.96 -14.37 5.11
CA ARG A 56 -32.42 -13.00 5.44
C ARG A 56 -31.34 -11.95 5.19
N HIS A 57 -30.08 -12.24 5.47
CA HIS A 57 -28.99 -11.32 5.12
C HIS A 57 -28.91 -11.08 3.61
N LEU A 58 -29.11 -12.12 2.79
CA LEU A 58 -29.18 -12.00 1.34
C LEU A 58 -30.39 -11.22 0.83
N GLU A 59 -31.52 -11.25 1.53
CA GLU A 59 -32.70 -10.44 1.18
C GLU A 59 -32.51 -8.95 1.51
N ASN A 60 -31.58 -8.63 2.41
CA ASN A 60 -31.24 -7.26 2.83
C ASN A 60 -29.90 -6.78 2.27
N ASP A 61 -29.39 -7.40 1.21
CA ASP A 61 -28.11 -7.09 0.56
C ASP A 61 -26.86 -7.12 1.48
N ASN A 62 -26.96 -7.79 2.63
CA ASN A 62 -25.87 -7.95 3.60
C ASN A 62 -25.01 -9.18 3.29
N GLU A 63 -24.31 -9.17 2.15
CA GLU A 63 -23.54 -10.32 1.65
C GLU A 63 -22.47 -10.82 2.65
N ASP A 64 -21.77 -9.90 3.33
CA ASP A 64 -20.69 -10.26 4.25
C ASP A 64 -21.20 -10.98 5.51
N ASP A 65 -22.37 -10.59 6.03
CA ASP A 65 -23.01 -11.29 7.13
C ASP A 65 -23.50 -12.68 6.68
N ALA A 66 -24.05 -12.78 5.46
CA ALA A 66 -24.49 -14.07 4.91
C ALA A 66 -23.32 -15.05 4.73
N TRP A 67 -22.14 -14.58 4.30
CA TRP A 67 -20.93 -15.38 4.25
C TRP A 67 -20.46 -15.84 5.64
N ARG A 68 -20.52 -14.97 6.66
CA ARG A 68 -20.18 -15.36 8.04
C ARG A 68 -21.07 -16.49 8.54
N ASP A 69 -22.39 -16.38 8.34
CA ASP A 69 -23.34 -17.42 8.74
C ASP A 69 -23.14 -18.74 7.99
N LEU A 70 -22.84 -18.66 6.69
CA LEU A 70 -22.50 -19.85 5.88
C LEU A 70 -21.26 -20.57 6.42
N LEU A 71 -20.17 -19.84 6.67
CA LEU A 71 -18.91 -20.43 7.13
C LEU A 71 -19.08 -21.08 8.51
N GLU A 72 -19.85 -20.47 9.41
CA GLU A 72 -20.19 -21.11 10.70
C GLU A 72 -21.03 -22.38 10.50
N ALA A 73 -21.99 -22.38 9.58
CA ALA A 73 -22.81 -23.56 9.30
C ALA A 73 -21.99 -24.74 8.76
N GLU A 74 -20.94 -24.47 7.98
CA GLU A 74 -20.05 -25.49 7.43
C GLU A 74 -19.11 -26.12 8.45
N ARG A 75 -18.68 -25.35 9.47
CA ARG A 75 -17.86 -25.87 10.58
C ARG A 75 -18.57 -27.01 11.32
N LEU A 76 -19.90 -26.98 11.35
CA LEU A 76 -20.76 -28.02 11.93
C LEU A 76 -20.77 -29.33 11.12
N ARG A 77 -20.37 -29.30 9.84
CA ARG A 77 -20.26 -30.48 8.94
C ARG A 77 -21.51 -31.36 8.88
N THR A 78 -22.68 -30.72 8.81
CA THR A 78 -23.99 -31.41 8.85
C THR A 78 -24.39 -32.09 7.53
N GLY A 79 -23.74 -31.75 6.42
CA GLY A 79 -24.10 -32.25 5.08
C GLY A 79 -25.46 -31.76 4.58
N MET A 80 -25.95 -30.65 5.13
CA MET A 80 -27.29 -30.15 4.84
C MET A 80 -27.35 -29.41 3.50
N ALA A 81 -28.24 -29.83 2.61
CA ALA A 81 -28.42 -29.22 1.29
C ALA A 81 -28.72 -27.70 1.34
N GLY A 82 -29.27 -27.19 2.43
CA GLY A 82 -29.47 -25.75 2.63
C GLY A 82 -28.17 -24.95 2.68
N VAL A 83 -27.10 -25.52 3.26
CA VAL A 83 -25.77 -24.91 3.33
C VAL A 83 -25.18 -24.81 1.94
N ASP A 84 -25.24 -25.90 1.16
CA ASP A 84 -24.77 -25.93 -0.23
C ASP A 84 -25.53 -24.94 -1.12
N LYS A 85 -26.85 -24.80 -0.92
CA LYS A 85 -27.68 -23.82 -1.64
C LYS A 85 -27.24 -22.38 -1.37
N ILE A 86 -26.98 -22.02 -0.10
CA ILE A 86 -26.49 -20.68 0.26
C ILE A 86 -25.10 -20.43 -0.31
N ARG A 87 -24.17 -21.39 -0.20
CA ARG A 87 -22.84 -21.29 -0.84
C ARG A 87 -22.94 -21.06 -2.33
N HIS A 88 -23.77 -21.84 -3.02
CA HIS A 88 -23.96 -21.70 -4.45
C HIS A 88 -24.51 -20.32 -4.83
N ARG A 89 -25.50 -19.81 -4.08
CA ARG A 89 -26.09 -18.48 -4.31
C ARG A 89 -25.07 -17.36 -4.10
N LEU A 90 -24.33 -17.37 -2.98
CA LEU A 90 -23.30 -16.39 -2.67
C LEU A 90 -22.15 -16.40 -3.68
N THR A 91 -21.68 -17.59 -4.07
CA THR A 91 -20.66 -17.74 -5.12
C THR A 91 -21.13 -17.13 -6.43
N ARG A 92 -22.38 -17.40 -6.86
CA ARG A 92 -22.95 -16.82 -8.07
C ARG A 92 -23.05 -15.29 -8.01
N LEU A 93 -23.41 -14.73 -6.86
CA LEU A 93 -23.49 -13.28 -6.66
C LEU A 93 -22.10 -12.62 -6.80
N MET A 94 -21.08 -13.15 -6.13
CA MET A 94 -19.72 -12.62 -6.22
C MET A 94 -19.15 -12.70 -7.65
N ILE A 95 -19.42 -13.80 -8.37
CA ILE A 95 -19.03 -13.92 -9.79
C ILE A 95 -19.76 -12.90 -10.67
N ALA A 96 -21.07 -12.70 -10.45
CA ALA A 96 -21.83 -11.69 -11.18
C ALA A 96 -21.28 -10.27 -10.91
N ARG A 97 -20.89 -9.98 -9.67
CA ARG A 97 -20.26 -8.71 -9.28
C ARG A 97 -18.89 -8.52 -9.93
N ALA A 98 -18.02 -9.54 -9.92
CA ALA A 98 -16.72 -9.50 -10.58
C ALA A 98 -16.87 -9.20 -12.08
N ARG A 99 -17.86 -9.83 -12.75
CA ARG A 99 -18.21 -9.53 -14.14
C ARG A 99 -18.71 -8.09 -14.31
N SER A 100 -19.53 -7.58 -13.40
CA SER A 100 -19.97 -6.18 -13.44
C SER A 100 -18.81 -5.20 -13.36
N CYS A 101 -17.84 -5.44 -12.48
CA CYS A 101 -16.64 -4.60 -12.40
C CYS A 101 -15.89 -4.56 -13.74
N LEU A 102 -15.77 -5.70 -14.43
CA LEU A 102 -15.15 -5.73 -15.76
C LEU A 102 -15.96 -4.96 -16.81
N ARG A 103 -17.30 -5.03 -16.77
CA ARG A 103 -18.17 -4.24 -17.65
C ARG A 103 -18.02 -2.75 -17.44
N GLU A 104 -17.83 -2.34 -16.20
CA GLU A 104 -17.62 -0.95 -15.79
C GLU A 104 -16.18 -0.46 -16.05
N GLY A 105 -15.29 -1.30 -16.58
CA GLY A 105 -13.89 -0.92 -16.83
C GLY A 105 -13.03 -0.86 -15.57
N ASP A 106 -13.39 -1.60 -14.51
CA ASP A 106 -12.66 -1.65 -13.24
C ASP A 106 -12.05 -3.05 -12.97
N PRO A 107 -10.92 -3.38 -13.61
CA PRO A 107 -10.23 -4.66 -13.40
C PRO A 107 -9.62 -4.79 -12.00
N ARG A 108 -9.36 -3.69 -11.27
CA ARG A 108 -8.84 -3.75 -9.88
C ARG A 108 -9.92 -4.22 -8.92
N ARG A 109 -11.11 -3.65 -9.03
CA ARG A 109 -12.25 -4.06 -8.20
C ARG A 109 -12.71 -5.48 -8.53
N CYS A 110 -12.62 -5.90 -9.79
CA CYS A 110 -12.76 -7.31 -10.16
C CYS A 110 -11.82 -8.21 -9.34
N GLU A 111 -10.51 -7.89 -9.34
CA GLU A 111 -9.49 -8.70 -8.69
C GLU A 111 -9.72 -8.81 -7.18
N GLU A 112 -10.14 -7.72 -6.53
CA GLU A 112 -10.51 -7.70 -5.12
C GLU A 112 -11.71 -8.63 -4.82
N VAL A 113 -12.77 -8.58 -5.64
CA VAL A 113 -13.96 -9.43 -5.48
C VAL A 113 -13.60 -10.90 -5.64
N VAL A 114 -12.81 -11.24 -6.66
CA VAL A 114 -12.38 -12.63 -6.88
C VAL A 114 -11.45 -13.11 -5.76
N GLY A 115 -10.56 -12.25 -5.27
CA GLY A 115 -9.71 -12.51 -4.11
C GLY A 115 -10.54 -12.86 -2.87
N LYS A 116 -11.54 -12.04 -2.54
CA LYS A 116 -12.47 -12.30 -1.42
C LYS A 116 -13.22 -13.63 -1.58
N LEU A 117 -13.67 -13.96 -2.79
CA LEU A 117 -14.37 -15.23 -3.05
C LEU A 117 -13.45 -16.43 -2.82
N ARG A 118 -12.19 -16.33 -3.27
CA ARG A 118 -11.15 -17.35 -3.08
C ARG A 118 -10.83 -17.55 -1.60
N ASP A 119 -10.66 -16.47 -0.84
CA ASP A 119 -10.36 -16.52 0.59
C ASP A 119 -11.50 -17.18 1.40
N ARG A 120 -12.75 -17.06 0.91
CA ARG A 120 -13.95 -17.71 1.46
C ARG A 120 -14.17 -19.15 0.94
N GLY A 121 -13.21 -19.69 0.19
CA GLY A 121 -13.26 -21.03 -0.37
C GLY A 121 -14.33 -21.23 -1.44
N GLY A 122 -14.83 -20.15 -2.05
CA GLY A 122 -15.74 -20.21 -3.18
C GLY A 122 -15.04 -20.80 -4.40
N LYS A 123 -15.78 -21.57 -5.21
CA LYS A 123 -15.27 -22.18 -6.45
C LYS A 123 -16.25 -21.93 -7.58
N ALA A 124 -15.74 -21.38 -8.68
CA ALA A 124 -16.48 -21.18 -9.91
C ALA A 124 -15.57 -21.53 -11.09
N SER A 125 -16.12 -22.14 -12.13
CA SER A 125 -15.35 -22.62 -13.29
C SER A 125 -14.70 -21.50 -14.10
N ASP A 126 -15.21 -20.27 -13.98
CA ASP A 126 -14.73 -19.08 -14.67
C ASP A 126 -13.79 -18.21 -13.83
N MET A 127 -13.50 -18.59 -12.59
CA MET A 127 -12.69 -17.79 -11.66
C MET A 127 -11.29 -17.51 -12.22
N ASP A 128 -10.59 -18.54 -12.70
CA ASP A 128 -9.23 -18.40 -13.24
C ASP A 128 -9.20 -17.53 -14.50
N LEU A 129 -10.24 -17.62 -15.32
CA LEU A 129 -10.40 -16.77 -16.50
C LEU A 129 -10.61 -15.29 -16.10
N LEU A 130 -11.42 -15.03 -15.07
CA LEU A 130 -11.63 -13.68 -14.53
C LEU A 130 -10.33 -13.09 -14.00
N VAL A 131 -9.58 -13.82 -13.17
CA VAL A 131 -8.27 -13.37 -12.66
C VAL A 131 -7.32 -13.06 -13.81
N THR A 132 -7.22 -13.98 -14.78
CA THR A 132 -6.34 -13.83 -15.95
C THR A 132 -6.70 -12.58 -16.76
N ASN A 133 -7.99 -12.33 -16.97
CA ASN A 133 -8.47 -11.15 -17.69
C ASN A 133 -8.16 -9.86 -16.91
N CYS A 134 -8.38 -9.85 -15.58
CA CYS A 134 -8.10 -8.67 -14.74
C CYS A 134 -6.59 -8.35 -14.72
N LEU A 135 -5.72 -9.34 -14.61
CA LEU A 135 -4.26 -9.15 -14.70
C LEU A 135 -3.79 -8.69 -16.09
N THR A 136 -4.29 -9.32 -17.16
CA THR A 136 -3.91 -8.95 -18.55
C THR A 136 -4.37 -7.53 -18.88
N TRP A 137 -5.53 -7.11 -18.36
CA TRP A 137 -6.03 -5.75 -18.52
C TRP A 137 -5.11 -4.74 -17.79
N LEU A 138 -4.76 -5.02 -16.53
CA LEU A 138 -3.85 -4.16 -15.76
C LEU A 138 -2.47 -4.04 -16.41
N GLU A 139 -1.93 -5.14 -16.94
CA GLU A 139 -0.69 -5.13 -17.73
C GLU A 139 -0.81 -4.23 -18.97
N GLY A 140 -1.94 -4.30 -19.68
CA GLY A 140 -2.25 -3.39 -20.80
C GLY A 140 -2.22 -1.90 -20.39
N ARG A 141 -2.79 -1.56 -19.23
CA ARG A 141 -2.72 -0.20 -18.67
C ARG A 141 -1.29 0.23 -18.38
N GLU A 142 -0.49 -0.64 -17.77
CA GLU A 142 0.90 -0.34 -17.48
C GLU A 142 1.74 -0.06 -18.73
N TYR A 143 1.49 -0.80 -19.82
CA TYR A 143 2.10 -0.49 -21.12
C TYR A 143 1.67 0.88 -21.65
N GLY A 144 0.38 1.20 -21.58
CA GLY A 144 -0.15 2.51 -21.99
C GLY A 144 0.45 3.67 -21.18
N GLU A 145 0.58 3.51 -19.87
CA GLU A 145 1.22 4.52 -19.01
C GLU A 145 2.66 4.83 -19.42
N ARG A 146 3.37 3.85 -20.00
CA ARG A 146 4.75 4.02 -20.51
C ARG A 146 4.81 4.57 -21.93
N GLY A 147 3.68 4.74 -22.61
CA GLY A 147 3.60 5.13 -24.01
C GLY A 147 3.73 3.96 -24.99
N GLU A 148 3.72 2.72 -24.50
CA GLU A 148 3.84 1.52 -25.32
C GLU A 148 2.44 1.07 -25.81
N PHE A 149 1.82 1.86 -26.70
CA PHE A 149 0.42 1.65 -27.09
C PHE A 149 0.16 0.35 -27.87
N GLN A 150 1.12 -0.11 -28.67
CA GLN A 150 0.98 -1.37 -29.42
C GLN A 150 0.84 -2.61 -28.50
N PRO A 151 1.77 -2.89 -27.55
CA PRO A 151 1.59 -3.99 -26.62
C PRO A 151 0.40 -3.78 -25.68
N ALA A 152 0.07 -2.54 -25.33
CA ALA A 152 -1.14 -2.22 -24.56
C ALA A 152 -2.42 -2.68 -25.29
N LEU A 153 -2.62 -2.23 -26.53
CA LEU A 153 -3.77 -2.60 -27.35
C LEU A 153 -3.83 -4.11 -27.61
N ALA A 154 -2.68 -4.76 -27.82
CA ALA A 154 -2.63 -6.21 -27.96
C ALA A 154 -3.07 -6.94 -26.68
N ALA A 155 -2.72 -6.43 -25.49
CA ALA A 155 -3.17 -7.00 -24.22
C ALA A 155 -4.68 -6.81 -24.03
N LEU A 156 -5.19 -5.61 -24.27
CA LEU A 156 -6.62 -5.31 -24.16
C LEU A 156 -7.46 -6.11 -25.17
N ASP A 157 -6.97 -6.31 -26.40
CA ASP A 157 -7.67 -7.14 -27.40
C ASP A 157 -7.72 -8.62 -27.00
N ARG A 158 -6.67 -9.15 -26.34
CA ARG A 158 -6.72 -10.50 -25.75
C ARG A 158 -7.81 -10.62 -24.69
N VAL A 159 -8.00 -9.60 -23.86
CA VAL A 159 -9.07 -9.56 -22.85
C VAL A 159 -10.43 -9.49 -23.54
N ARG A 160 -10.61 -8.59 -24.50
CA ARG A 160 -11.84 -8.45 -25.28
C ARG A 160 -12.31 -9.76 -25.92
N ARG A 161 -11.40 -10.53 -26.52
CA ARG A 161 -11.72 -11.84 -27.12
C ARG A 161 -12.15 -12.91 -26.11
N ARG A 162 -11.78 -12.76 -24.84
CA ARG A 162 -12.08 -13.72 -23.75
C ARG A 162 -13.30 -13.32 -22.93
N LEU A 163 -13.75 -12.07 -23.02
CA LEU A 163 -14.94 -11.60 -22.30
C LEU A 163 -16.22 -11.99 -23.05
N PRO A 164 -17.31 -12.29 -22.33
CA PRO A 164 -18.63 -12.46 -22.94
C PRO A 164 -19.14 -11.14 -23.54
N ALA A 165 -20.21 -11.22 -24.34
CA ALA A 165 -20.73 -10.18 -25.26
C ALA A 165 -21.15 -8.81 -24.65
N ASP A 166 -20.90 -8.58 -23.37
CA ASP A 166 -21.16 -7.32 -22.66
C ASP A 166 -19.80 -6.79 -22.17
N ASP A 167 -19.07 -6.15 -23.08
CA ASP A 167 -17.64 -5.79 -22.95
C ASP A 167 -17.42 -4.26 -23.06
N GLN A 168 -18.43 -3.46 -22.67
CA GLN A 168 -18.42 -2.00 -22.83
C GLN A 168 -17.15 -1.34 -22.25
N GLY A 169 -16.78 -1.66 -21.01
CA GLY A 169 -15.60 -1.06 -20.35
C GLY A 169 -14.28 -1.33 -21.08
N ILE A 170 -14.09 -2.52 -21.65
CA ILE A 170 -12.85 -2.83 -22.39
C ILE A 170 -12.86 -2.15 -23.77
N GLN A 171 -14.03 -2.03 -24.42
CA GLN A 171 -14.16 -1.33 -25.69
C GLN A 171 -13.90 0.18 -25.53
N GLU A 172 -14.44 0.79 -24.48
CA GLU A 172 -14.20 2.19 -24.15
C GLU A 172 -12.71 2.45 -23.93
N GLU A 173 -12.04 1.56 -23.20
CA GLU A 173 -10.62 1.70 -22.91
C GLU A 173 -9.73 1.46 -24.14
N ILE A 174 -10.04 0.46 -24.98
CA ILE A 174 -9.37 0.26 -26.27
C ILE A 174 -9.51 1.51 -27.14
N GLY A 175 -10.73 2.07 -27.25
CA GLY A 175 -10.98 3.29 -28.01
C GLY A 175 -10.21 4.48 -27.46
N GLN A 176 -10.08 4.59 -26.13
CA GLN A 176 -9.27 5.63 -25.50
C GLN A 176 -7.78 5.47 -25.83
N PHE A 177 -7.26 4.25 -25.80
CA PHE A 177 -5.85 3.97 -26.09
C PHE A 177 -5.52 4.21 -27.57
N GLN A 178 -6.43 3.90 -28.50
CA GLN A 178 -6.29 4.23 -29.91
C GLN A 178 -6.22 5.74 -30.13
N ARG A 179 -7.13 6.52 -29.54
CA ARG A 179 -7.10 7.99 -29.60
C ARG A 179 -5.83 8.57 -28.98
N ASN A 180 -5.38 8.00 -27.86
CA ASN A 180 -4.15 8.43 -27.20
C ASN A 180 -2.93 8.11 -28.06
N GLN A 181 -2.90 6.95 -28.73
CA GLN A 181 -1.82 6.56 -29.63
C GLN A 181 -1.65 7.55 -30.78
N GLU A 182 -2.74 7.87 -31.49
CA GLU A 182 -2.70 8.82 -32.61
C GLU A 182 -2.12 10.18 -32.18
N LYS A 183 -2.60 10.71 -31.05
CA LYS A 183 -2.10 11.96 -30.49
C LYS A 183 -0.65 11.86 -30.01
N PHE A 184 -0.29 10.73 -29.40
CA PHE A 184 1.05 10.50 -28.90
C PHE A 184 2.07 10.46 -30.04
N ASP A 185 1.75 9.78 -31.14
CA ASP A 185 2.64 9.71 -32.32
C ASP A 185 2.87 11.10 -32.94
N GLU A 186 1.81 11.93 -33.04
CA GLU A 186 1.93 13.32 -33.50
C GLU A 186 2.83 14.15 -32.57
N LEU A 187 2.59 14.07 -31.25
CA LEU A 187 3.35 14.82 -30.25
C LEU A 187 4.80 14.38 -30.20
N MET A 188 5.09 13.08 -30.28
CA MET A 188 6.44 12.55 -30.29
C MET A 188 7.25 13.04 -31.49
N HIS A 189 6.64 13.11 -32.69
CA HIS A 189 7.29 13.68 -33.87
C HIS A 189 7.68 15.15 -33.65
N ARG A 190 6.75 15.98 -33.14
CA ARG A 190 7.00 17.40 -32.83
C ARG A 190 8.05 17.56 -31.73
N PHE A 191 8.01 16.69 -30.73
CA PHE A 191 8.90 16.72 -29.56
C PHE A 191 10.35 16.44 -29.95
N TYR A 192 10.60 15.42 -30.78
CA TYR A 192 11.96 15.16 -31.28
C TYR A 192 12.47 16.31 -32.17
N HIS A 193 11.62 16.86 -33.04
CA HIS A 193 12.00 18.01 -33.86
C HIS A 193 12.39 19.24 -33.00
N ALA A 194 11.62 19.52 -31.95
CA ALA A 194 11.92 20.58 -30.98
C ALA A 194 13.23 20.31 -30.23
N ALA A 195 13.47 19.07 -29.82
CA ALA A 195 14.70 18.65 -29.15
C ALA A 195 15.94 18.82 -30.05
N THR A 196 15.86 18.41 -31.32
CA THR A 196 16.95 18.58 -32.30
C THR A 196 17.22 20.05 -32.59
N SER A 197 16.17 20.87 -32.62
CA SER A 197 16.25 22.32 -32.82
C SER A 197 16.69 23.08 -31.57
N LYS A 198 16.94 22.39 -30.44
CA LYS A 198 17.32 22.98 -29.14
C LYS A 198 16.33 24.05 -28.64
N ASN A 199 15.05 23.90 -28.98
CA ASN A 199 14.01 24.80 -28.50
C ASN A 199 13.47 24.30 -27.15
N ASP A 200 14.19 24.61 -26.08
CA ASP A 200 13.90 24.08 -24.74
C ASP A 200 12.48 24.47 -24.24
N ALA A 201 11.95 25.64 -24.60
CA ALA A 201 10.59 26.04 -24.24
C ALA A 201 9.52 25.16 -24.90
N LEU A 202 9.67 24.86 -26.19
CA LEU A 202 8.76 23.99 -26.93
C LEU A 202 8.89 22.52 -26.49
N VAL A 203 10.09 22.08 -26.09
CA VAL A 203 10.32 20.75 -25.52
C VAL A 203 9.56 20.57 -24.21
N LEU A 204 9.51 21.59 -23.34
CA LEU A 204 8.73 21.54 -22.09
C LEU A 204 7.23 21.37 -22.35
N GLU A 205 6.67 22.22 -23.23
CA GLU A 205 5.25 22.19 -23.57
C GLU A 205 4.83 20.83 -24.15
N LEU A 206 5.59 20.32 -25.12
CA LEU A 206 5.31 19.04 -25.77
C LEU A 206 5.50 17.87 -24.80
N ALA A 207 6.48 17.93 -23.91
CA ALA A 207 6.66 16.90 -22.89
C ALA A 207 5.49 16.83 -21.91
N ASP A 208 4.93 17.97 -21.46
CA ASP A 208 3.74 17.98 -20.60
C ASP A 208 2.53 17.35 -21.30
N GLN A 209 2.33 17.65 -22.59
CA GLN A 209 1.27 17.03 -23.39
C GLN A 209 1.47 15.53 -23.56
N ILE A 210 2.71 15.07 -23.79
CA ILE A 210 3.04 13.64 -23.85
C ILE A 210 2.77 12.94 -22.51
N LEU A 211 3.17 13.56 -21.39
CA LEU A 211 2.99 12.97 -20.06
C LEU A 211 1.54 12.95 -19.59
N ALA A 212 0.67 13.80 -20.14
CA ALA A 212 -0.77 13.68 -19.94
C ALA A 212 -1.35 12.40 -20.57
N LEU A 213 -0.77 11.91 -21.68
CA LEU A 213 -1.20 10.69 -22.37
C LEU A 213 -0.49 9.43 -21.84
N ALA A 214 0.80 9.56 -21.55
CA ALA A 214 1.68 8.48 -21.08
C ALA A 214 2.46 8.95 -19.85
N PRO A 215 1.85 8.92 -18.65
CA PRO A 215 2.43 9.50 -17.45
C PRO A 215 3.83 9.01 -17.12
N ARG A 216 4.13 7.73 -17.39
CA ARG A 216 5.41 7.07 -17.11
C ARG A 216 6.36 7.03 -18.33
N HIS A 217 6.16 7.87 -19.34
CA HIS A 217 7.05 7.93 -20.50
C HIS A 217 8.43 8.52 -20.14
N ASN A 218 9.45 7.66 -20.12
CA ASN A 218 10.78 7.97 -19.56
C ASN A 218 11.48 9.12 -20.30
N GLU A 219 11.44 9.14 -21.63
CA GLU A 219 12.20 10.11 -22.42
C GLU A 219 11.61 11.52 -22.34
N ALA A 220 10.27 11.63 -22.38
CA ALA A 220 9.59 12.92 -22.21
C ALA A 220 9.90 13.54 -20.84
N ARG A 221 9.84 12.74 -19.76
CA ARG A 221 10.23 13.20 -18.40
C ARG A 221 11.68 13.69 -18.35
N ARG A 222 12.61 12.92 -18.94
CA ARG A 222 14.04 13.24 -18.94
C ARG A 222 14.32 14.56 -19.68
N MET A 223 13.82 14.71 -20.90
CA MET A 223 14.09 15.88 -21.73
C MET A 223 13.39 17.13 -21.19
N ARG A 224 12.20 17.00 -20.61
CA ARG A 224 11.55 18.07 -19.86
C ARG A 224 12.44 18.60 -18.73
N GLY A 225 13.01 17.70 -17.93
CA GLY A 225 13.96 18.06 -16.87
C GLY A 225 15.21 18.76 -17.41
N MET A 226 15.81 18.25 -18.50
CA MET A 226 16.99 18.86 -19.13
C MET A 226 16.71 20.24 -19.72
N ALA A 227 15.58 20.41 -20.42
CA ALA A 227 15.16 21.67 -21.00
C ALA A 227 14.91 22.73 -19.92
N MET A 228 14.27 22.34 -18.80
CA MET A 228 14.08 23.22 -17.65
C MET A 228 15.42 23.66 -17.05
N ALA A 229 16.36 22.74 -16.86
CA ALA A 229 17.67 23.04 -16.24
C ALA A 229 18.51 24.04 -17.07
N ARG A 230 18.50 23.91 -18.40
CA ARG A 230 19.24 24.82 -19.30
C ARG A 230 18.68 26.24 -19.29
N LEU A 231 17.38 26.38 -19.06
CA LEU A 231 16.73 27.68 -18.90
C LEU A 231 17.07 28.34 -17.55
N VAL A 232 17.67 27.62 -16.57
CA VAL A 232 17.81 28.07 -15.17
C VAL A 232 19.28 28.22 -14.66
N GLY A 233 20.31 27.51 -15.17
CA GLY A 233 21.76 27.74 -14.89
C GLY A 233 22.44 26.89 -13.76
N PRO A 234 23.81 26.88 -13.60
CA PRO A 234 24.59 25.85 -12.84
C PRO A 234 24.85 26.04 -11.30
N HIS A 235 25.46 25.01 -10.67
CA HIS A 235 25.41 24.55 -9.23
C HIS A 235 26.72 24.61 -8.36
N PRO A 236 26.64 24.40 -7.01
CA PRO A 236 27.78 24.36 -6.07
C PRO A 236 28.15 22.95 -5.48
N SER A 237 29.04 22.84 -4.46
CA SER A 237 29.97 21.71 -4.17
C SER A 237 29.76 20.90 -2.85
N LEU A 238 30.54 19.81 -2.65
CA LEU A 238 30.41 18.81 -1.55
C LEU A 238 30.58 19.35 -0.10
N VAL A 239 31.26 20.48 0.10
CA VAL A 239 31.44 21.07 1.45
C VAL A 239 30.16 21.72 1.95
N GLU A 240 29.29 22.22 1.04
CA GLU A 240 28.03 22.87 1.39
C GLU A 240 26.96 21.87 1.86
N MET A 241 27.00 20.61 1.39
CA MET A 241 26.08 19.55 1.83
C MET A 241 26.22 19.22 3.34
N ALA A 242 27.41 19.31 3.91
CA ALA A 242 27.64 19.04 5.34
C ALA A 242 27.03 20.15 6.23
N THR A 243 27.16 21.41 5.81
CA THR A 243 26.49 22.56 6.44
C THR A 243 24.97 22.49 6.29
N MET A 244 24.48 21.91 5.17
CA MET A 244 23.08 21.63 4.91
C MET A 244 22.47 20.46 5.72
N LEU A 245 23.24 19.73 6.53
CA LEU A 245 22.70 18.67 7.40
C LEU A 245 22.62 19.09 8.88
N HIS A 246 23.34 20.14 9.29
CA HIS A 246 23.41 20.59 10.69
C HIS A 246 23.18 22.11 10.79
N PRO A 247 21.92 22.59 10.94
CA PRO A 247 21.68 24.01 11.13
C PRO A 247 22.01 24.42 12.59
N GLY A 248 22.57 25.63 12.77
CA GLY A 248 22.58 26.30 14.08
C GLY A 248 21.17 26.60 14.60
N PRO A 249 21.00 26.97 15.87
CA PRO A 249 19.69 27.20 16.48
C PRO A 249 18.91 28.31 15.73
N PRO A 250 17.57 28.21 15.66
CA PRO A 250 16.75 29.13 14.87
C PRO A 250 16.76 30.56 15.43
N ASN A 251 16.73 31.55 14.53
CA ASN A 251 16.38 32.93 14.87
C ASN A 251 14.87 33.02 15.15
N SER A 252 14.51 33.13 16.44
CA SER A 252 13.21 33.50 17.02
C SER A 252 11.99 32.57 16.82
N GLU A 253 11.25 32.31 17.91
CA GLU A 253 10.04 31.47 17.95
C GLU A 253 8.79 32.11 17.32
N GLN A 254 8.87 33.33 16.79
CA GLN A 254 7.72 34.15 16.42
C GLN A 254 7.13 33.86 15.03
N ASP A 255 7.75 33.00 14.22
CA ASP A 255 7.32 32.71 12.83
C ASP A 255 6.66 31.31 12.65
N ARG A 256 6.27 30.62 13.73
CA ARG A 256 5.67 29.28 13.63
C ARG A 256 4.26 29.33 13.00
N PRO A 257 4.03 28.70 11.83
CA PRO A 257 2.68 28.61 11.26
C PRO A 257 1.77 27.75 12.14
N GLN A 258 0.51 28.15 12.33
CA GLN A 258 -0.49 27.39 13.10
C GLN A 258 -0.74 25.98 12.52
N ASP A 259 -0.51 25.77 11.21
CA ASP A 259 -0.68 24.48 10.50
C ASP A 259 0.63 23.71 10.23
N ALA A 260 1.70 23.99 10.99
CA ALA A 260 2.97 23.26 10.83
C ALA A 260 2.77 21.74 10.99
N LEU A 261 3.47 20.93 10.17
CA LEU A 261 3.44 19.48 10.33
C LEU A 261 4.16 19.09 11.63
N GLN A 262 3.38 18.67 12.63
CA GLN A 262 3.85 18.24 13.95
C GLN A 262 3.73 16.74 14.20
N ASP A 263 3.20 16.00 13.22
CA ASP A 263 2.92 14.58 13.39
C ASP A 263 4.22 13.79 13.41
N LYS A 264 4.34 12.87 14.38
CA LYS A 264 5.51 11.98 14.51
C LYS A 264 5.58 10.93 13.39
N SER A 265 4.57 10.89 12.53
CA SER A 265 4.50 10.02 11.37
C SER A 265 3.75 10.69 10.22
N PHE A 266 4.32 10.60 9.01
CA PHE A 266 3.72 11.15 7.80
C PHE A 266 4.17 10.36 6.57
N PHE A 267 3.36 10.36 5.52
CA PHE A 267 3.75 9.91 4.21
C PHE A 267 4.43 11.05 3.44
N LEU A 268 5.51 10.72 2.76
CA LEU A 268 6.23 11.57 1.82
C LEU A 268 6.08 10.94 0.43
N TRP A 269 5.24 11.55 -0.39
CA TRP A 269 4.96 11.10 -1.75
C TRP A 269 5.84 11.90 -2.70
N ILE A 270 6.82 11.26 -3.35
CA ILE A 270 7.73 11.94 -4.27
C ILE A 270 7.45 11.44 -5.68
N ASP A 271 7.01 12.35 -6.53
CA ASP A 271 6.59 12.02 -7.88
C ASP A 271 7.75 11.47 -8.71
N GLY A 272 7.53 10.32 -9.34
CA GLY A 272 8.53 9.63 -10.13
C GLY A 272 9.62 8.89 -9.34
N VAL A 273 9.64 9.01 -8.00
CA VAL A 273 10.62 8.35 -7.13
C VAL A 273 9.98 7.27 -6.27
N GLY A 274 8.88 7.60 -5.58
CA GLY A 274 8.19 6.66 -4.70
C GLY A 274 7.51 7.30 -3.50
N GLY A 275 6.71 6.49 -2.82
CA GLY A 275 6.10 6.81 -1.54
C GLY A 275 6.92 6.31 -0.37
N TYR A 276 7.06 7.13 0.67
CA TYR A 276 7.79 6.76 1.88
C TYR A 276 6.94 7.01 3.12
N LEU A 277 6.89 6.03 4.03
CA LEU A 277 6.39 6.27 5.38
C LEU A 277 7.53 6.80 6.25
N VAL A 278 7.41 8.00 6.78
CA VAL A 278 8.38 8.61 7.69
C VAL A 278 7.89 8.46 9.13
N LEU A 279 8.75 7.93 10.00
CA LEU A 279 8.52 7.77 11.43
C LEU A 279 9.63 8.49 12.19
N SER A 280 9.25 9.40 13.08
CA SER A 280 10.17 10.30 13.80
C SER A 280 10.37 9.96 15.28
N GLY A 281 9.79 8.85 15.74
CA GLY A 281 9.97 8.33 17.08
C GLY A 281 11.34 7.68 17.29
N ASP A 282 11.80 7.66 18.53
CA ASP A 282 13.02 6.96 18.95
C ASP A 282 12.76 5.49 19.32
N HIS A 283 11.49 5.14 19.53
CA HIS A 283 11.05 3.77 19.77
C HIS A 283 9.99 3.43 18.73
N ILE A 284 10.32 2.55 17.78
CA ILE A 284 9.43 2.18 16.67
C ILE A 284 9.15 0.69 16.78
N THR A 285 7.91 0.34 17.12
CA THR A 285 7.45 -1.05 17.16
C THR A 285 7.02 -1.50 15.77
N ILE A 286 7.46 -2.69 15.34
CA ILE A 286 6.98 -3.35 14.11
C ILE A 286 6.17 -4.59 14.48
N GLY A 287 5.05 -4.81 13.79
CA GLY A 287 4.16 -5.92 14.08
C GLY A 287 3.01 -6.06 13.09
N HIS A 288 2.14 -7.03 13.33
CA HIS A 288 1.07 -7.41 12.41
C HIS A 288 0.11 -6.26 12.09
N ALA A 289 -0.22 -6.13 10.81
CA ALA A 289 -1.32 -5.30 10.35
C ALA A 289 -2.66 -6.07 10.44
N GLY A 290 -3.50 -5.71 11.40
CA GLY A 290 -4.81 -6.31 11.60
C GLY A 290 -5.75 -5.43 12.43
N PRO A 291 -6.96 -5.88 12.75
CA PRO A 291 -7.97 -5.10 13.49
C PRO A 291 -7.49 -4.64 14.88
N ASP A 292 -6.64 -5.43 15.54
CA ASP A 292 -6.07 -5.15 16.86
C ASP A 292 -4.63 -4.57 16.75
N GLN A 293 -4.38 -3.73 15.75
CA GLN A 293 -3.06 -3.17 15.50
C GLN A 293 -2.57 -2.34 16.71
N THR A 294 -1.40 -2.70 17.23
CA THR A 294 -0.75 -2.01 18.35
C THR A 294 0.64 -1.47 18.01
N ALA A 295 1.23 -1.95 16.91
CA ALA A 295 2.53 -1.49 16.42
C ALA A 295 2.43 -0.15 15.66
N ASN A 296 3.41 0.73 15.86
CA ASN A 296 3.52 2.00 15.14
C ASN A 296 3.91 1.80 13.67
N LEU A 297 4.59 0.70 13.36
CA LEU A 297 4.89 0.23 12.02
C LEU A 297 4.11 -1.08 11.74
N PRO A 298 2.87 -1.01 11.25
CA PRO A 298 2.14 -2.19 10.84
C PRO A 298 2.76 -2.84 9.61
N TRP A 299 2.74 -4.16 9.58
CA TRP A 299 3.29 -4.95 8.48
C TRP A 299 2.35 -6.11 8.15
N VAL A 300 1.98 -6.23 6.88
CA VAL A 300 1.14 -7.32 6.38
C VAL A 300 2.00 -8.57 6.23
N ALA A 301 2.11 -9.32 7.33
CA ALA A 301 2.84 -10.58 7.43
C ALA A 301 2.30 -11.46 8.55
N ASP A 302 2.65 -12.75 8.51
CA ASP A 302 2.45 -13.71 9.59
C ASP A 302 3.52 -13.48 10.68
N ILE A 303 3.30 -12.42 11.47
CA ILE A 303 4.15 -11.98 12.59
C ILE A 303 3.25 -11.63 13.79
N ALA A 304 3.81 -11.54 15.00
CA ALA A 304 3.06 -11.09 16.17
C ALA A 304 2.59 -9.62 16.08
N GLY A 305 1.59 -9.26 16.90
CA GLY A 305 1.05 -7.89 17.01
C GLY A 305 2.11 -6.83 17.32
N ILE A 306 3.09 -7.17 18.17
CA ILE A 306 4.38 -6.49 18.29
C ILE A 306 5.47 -7.56 18.19
N HIS A 307 6.29 -7.50 17.14
CA HIS A 307 7.31 -8.52 16.84
C HIS A 307 8.72 -8.07 17.24
N ALA A 308 9.03 -6.79 17.03
CA ALA A 308 10.31 -6.19 17.43
C ALA A 308 10.15 -4.69 17.68
N THR A 309 11.10 -4.10 18.40
CA THR A 309 11.20 -2.64 18.58
C THR A 309 12.56 -2.15 18.09
N PHE A 310 12.56 -1.21 17.15
CA PHE A 310 13.74 -0.41 16.84
C PHE A 310 13.89 0.68 17.88
N GLN A 311 15.05 0.73 18.52
CA GLN A 311 15.41 1.79 19.45
C GLN A 311 16.56 2.59 18.86
N ARG A 312 16.34 3.90 18.73
CA ARG A 312 17.37 4.85 18.30
C ARG A 312 18.22 5.21 19.51
N GLU A 313 19.52 5.04 19.39
CA GLU A 313 20.52 5.40 20.39
C GLU A 313 21.31 6.62 19.93
N SER A 314 22.17 7.16 20.80
CA SER A 314 22.99 8.34 20.49
C SER A 314 23.94 8.12 19.30
N GLU A 315 24.36 6.88 19.07
CA GLU A 315 25.37 6.52 18.06
C GLU A 315 24.88 5.50 17.03
N GLY A 316 23.57 5.19 16.99
CA GLY A 316 23.05 4.23 16.04
C GLY A 316 21.67 3.70 16.42
N PHE A 317 21.45 2.41 16.15
CA PHE A 317 20.19 1.74 16.43
C PHE A 317 20.44 0.38 17.08
N SER A 318 19.53 0.00 17.97
CA SER A 318 19.36 -1.36 18.43
C SER A 318 18.00 -1.90 18.03
N LEU A 319 17.92 -3.22 17.88
CA LEU A 319 16.70 -3.97 17.66
C LEU A 319 16.45 -4.85 18.88
N ILE A 320 15.29 -4.67 19.50
CA ILE A 320 14.83 -5.48 20.62
C ILE A 320 13.86 -6.54 20.08
N PRO A 321 14.20 -7.83 20.13
CA PRO A 321 13.30 -8.90 19.69
C PRO A 321 12.21 -9.15 20.76
N HIS A 322 10.95 -9.21 20.34
CA HIS A 322 9.84 -9.74 21.16
C HIS A 322 9.42 -11.15 20.73
N GLN A 323 9.84 -11.53 19.53
CA GLN A 323 9.60 -12.83 18.90
C GLN A 323 10.86 -13.23 18.13
N PHE A 324 10.89 -14.49 17.68
CA PHE A 324 12.00 -15.02 16.91
C PHE A 324 12.26 -14.19 15.65
N LEU A 325 13.49 -13.70 15.52
CA LEU A 325 13.99 -12.99 14.34
C LEU A 325 15.48 -13.25 14.16
N THR A 326 15.99 -12.94 12.96
CA THR A 326 17.42 -13.02 12.65
C THR A 326 17.98 -11.70 12.12
N LEU A 327 19.25 -11.43 12.43
CA LEU A 327 20.09 -10.39 11.84
C LEU A 327 21.14 -11.06 10.96
N ASP A 328 21.16 -10.74 9.67
CA ASP A 328 22.06 -11.34 8.67
C ASP A 328 22.08 -12.87 8.71
N GLY A 329 20.92 -13.47 9.03
CA GLY A 329 20.72 -14.92 9.13
C GLY A 329 21.05 -15.52 10.51
N GLN A 330 21.62 -14.76 11.44
CA GLN A 330 21.90 -15.20 12.80
C GLN A 330 20.72 -14.90 13.75
N PRO A 331 20.25 -15.87 14.55
CA PRO A 331 19.22 -15.63 15.56
C PRO A 331 19.61 -14.52 16.54
N LEU A 332 18.65 -13.65 16.86
CA LEU A 332 18.83 -12.61 17.86
C LEU A 332 18.05 -12.96 19.14
N GLU A 333 18.78 -13.30 20.21
CA GLU A 333 18.20 -13.75 21.48
C GLU A 333 17.89 -12.61 22.47
N GLY A 334 18.36 -11.38 22.20
CA GLY A 334 18.13 -10.21 23.04
C GLY A 334 18.41 -8.90 22.27
N PRO A 335 18.41 -7.73 22.94
CA PRO A 335 18.71 -6.46 22.27
C PRO A 335 20.05 -6.51 21.52
N GLY A 336 20.02 -6.21 20.21
CA GLY A 336 21.20 -6.26 19.35
C GLY A 336 21.42 -4.95 18.60
N LYS A 337 22.67 -4.51 18.48
CA LYS A 337 23.02 -3.34 17.65
C LYS A 337 22.85 -3.65 16.17
N LEU A 338 22.30 -2.70 15.42
CA LEU A 338 22.17 -2.77 13.97
C LEU A 338 23.38 -2.12 13.29
N GLY A 339 23.92 -2.79 12.28
CA GLY A 339 24.93 -2.21 11.39
C GLY A 339 24.31 -1.23 10.39
N ALA A 340 25.18 -0.54 9.63
CA ALA A 340 24.75 0.43 8.61
C ALA A 340 24.06 -0.22 7.39
N ASP A 341 24.26 -1.52 7.17
CA ASP A 341 23.51 -2.36 6.23
C ASP A 341 23.28 -3.71 6.92
N THR A 342 22.05 -4.00 7.31
CA THR A 342 21.70 -5.22 8.03
C THR A 342 20.41 -5.79 7.47
N VAL A 343 20.45 -7.08 7.14
CA VAL A 343 19.27 -7.81 6.70
C VAL A 343 18.56 -8.38 7.92
N ILE A 344 17.31 -7.98 8.11
CA ILE A 344 16.48 -8.42 9.23
C ILE A 344 15.41 -9.37 8.70
N THR A 345 15.25 -10.52 9.35
CA THR A 345 14.16 -11.46 9.06
C THR A 345 13.30 -11.65 10.29
N LEU A 346 12.06 -11.18 10.25
CA LEU A 346 11.05 -11.43 11.29
C LEU A 346 10.40 -12.81 11.04
N GLY A 347 10.37 -13.66 12.07
CA GLY A 347 9.96 -15.04 11.91
C GLY A 347 10.83 -15.78 10.90
N LYS A 348 10.20 -16.34 9.85
CA LYS A 348 10.90 -17.14 8.81
C LYS A 348 10.90 -16.53 7.42
N LYS A 349 10.03 -15.55 7.15
CA LYS A 349 9.73 -15.10 5.77
C LYS A 349 9.70 -13.59 5.59
N CYS A 350 9.43 -12.82 6.65
CA CYS A 350 9.31 -11.37 6.56
C CYS A 350 10.69 -10.72 6.61
N LYS A 351 11.25 -10.47 5.42
CA LYS A 351 12.63 -9.97 5.25
C LYS A 351 12.65 -8.54 4.75
N PHE A 352 13.52 -7.73 5.34
CA PHE A 352 13.82 -6.36 4.89
C PHE A 352 15.29 -6.01 5.20
N ARG A 353 15.79 -4.98 4.52
CA ARG A 353 17.13 -4.43 4.72
C ARG A 353 17.02 -3.12 5.49
N PHE A 354 17.75 -3.00 6.58
CA PHE A 354 17.99 -1.77 7.31
C PHE A 354 19.24 -1.10 6.76
N LEU A 355 19.16 0.19 6.45
CA LEU A 355 20.24 0.99 5.88
C LEU A 355 20.43 2.29 6.66
N LEU A 356 21.68 2.73 6.82
CA LEU A 356 22.09 4.08 7.21
C LEU A 356 22.76 4.77 6.01
N PRO A 357 21.99 5.42 5.11
CA PRO A 357 22.51 5.88 3.83
C PRO A 357 23.46 7.08 3.92
N VAL A 358 23.38 7.85 5.02
CA VAL A 358 24.17 9.06 5.23
C VAL A 358 25.04 8.87 6.48
N PRO A 359 26.38 8.86 6.36
CA PRO A 359 27.28 8.74 7.51
C PRO A 359 27.02 9.82 8.57
N GLY A 360 26.98 9.43 9.84
CA GLY A 360 26.72 10.33 10.97
C GLY A 360 25.26 10.78 11.11
N SER A 361 24.39 10.48 10.14
CA SER A 361 22.95 10.66 10.29
C SER A 361 22.36 9.48 11.04
N LEU A 362 21.54 9.78 12.05
CA LEU A 362 20.70 8.76 12.69
C LEU A 362 19.43 8.47 11.88
N THR A 363 19.23 9.01 10.68
CA THR A 363 18.06 8.65 9.86
C THR A 363 18.31 7.36 9.08
N ALA A 364 17.52 6.32 9.39
CA ALA A 364 17.62 5.01 8.73
C ALA A 364 16.54 4.80 7.67
N ARG A 365 16.79 3.87 6.75
CA ARG A 365 15.83 3.39 5.75
C ARG A 365 15.60 1.90 5.92
N LEU A 366 14.33 1.48 5.97
CA LEU A 366 13.90 0.11 5.79
C LEU A 366 13.45 -0.11 4.33
N GLN A 367 14.06 -1.09 3.68
CA GLN A 367 13.71 -1.53 2.34
C GLN A 367 13.16 -2.97 2.40
N PRO A 368 11.90 -3.21 1.99
CA PRO A 368 11.36 -4.57 1.90
C PRO A 368 12.22 -5.44 0.96
N LEU A 369 12.57 -6.66 1.40
CA LEU A 369 13.28 -7.66 0.59
C LEU A 369 12.40 -8.90 0.28
N SER A 370 11.21 -8.95 0.87
CA SER A 370 10.20 -9.97 0.64
C SER A 370 8.89 -9.31 0.19
N THR A 371 7.89 -10.10 -0.17
CA THR A 371 6.57 -9.60 -0.60
C THR A 371 5.74 -8.97 0.53
N HIS A 372 6.23 -9.00 1.77
CA HIS A 372 5.59 -8.37 2.93
C HIS A 372 5.85 -6.87 2.95
N ARG A 373 4.82 -6.08 3.25
CA ARG A 373 4.87 -4.61 3.21
C ARG A 373 3.94 -3.99 4.25
N PRO A 374 4.07 -2.69 4.55
CA PRO A 374 3.02 -1.96 5.27
C PRO A 374 1.66 -2.04 4.52
N PRO A 375 0.53 -1.84 5.21
CA PRO A 375 -0.82 -1.85 4.58
C PRO A 375 -0.97 -0.82 3.47
N VAL A 376 -0.33 0.33 3.64
CA VAL A 376 -0.24 1.37 2.61
C VAL A 376 0.98 1.05 1.72
N PRO A 377 0.81 0.92 0.39
CA PRO A 377 1.92 0.62 -0.49
C PRO A 377 2.90 1.81 -0.51
N VAL A 378 4.10 1.56 0.02
CA VAL A 378 5.22 2.49 0.04
C VAL A 378 6.49 1.78 -0.44
N ASP A 379 7.38 2.51 -1.10
CA ASP A 379 8.66 2.04 -1.62
C ASP A 379 9.74 1.93 -0.53
N GLY A 380 9.48 2.49 0.64
CA GLY A 380 10.33 2.35 1.82
C GLY A 380 9.75 2.99 3.07
N VAL A 381 10.38 2.69 4.19
CA VAL A 381 10.08 3.30 5.49
C VAL A 381 11.34 4.04 5.98
N LEU A 382 11.18 5.23 6.52
CA LEU A 382 12.27 6.10 6.96
C LEU A 382 12.13 6.38 8.46
N PHE A 383 13.16 6.08 9.23
CA PHE A 383 13.23 6.38 10.65
C PHE A 383 13.95 7.72 10.85
N MET A 384 13.28 8.82 10.53
CA MET A 384 13.85 10.16 10.54
C MET A 384 14.23 10.60 11.96
N SER A 385 15.52 10.89 12.17
CA SER A 385 16.00 11.59 13.37
C SER A 385 15.77 13.10 13.18
N GLN A 386 16.83 13.86 12.88
CA GLN A 386 16.76 15.32 12.69
C GLN A 386 16.58 15.74 11.23
N SER A 387 17.18 15.01 10.29
CA SER A 387 17.20 15.40 8.88
C SER A 387 16.95 14.23 7.93
N LEU A 388 16.33 14.54 6.80
CA LEU A 388 16.13 13.66 5.67
C LEU A 388 16.66 14.39 4.43
N ALA A 389 17.70 13.82 3.82
CA ALA A 389 18.36 14.36 2.65
C ALA A 389 17.86 13.67 1.39
N LEU A 390 17.32 14.46 0.48
CA LEU A 390 16.95 14.07 -0.87
C LEU A 390 18.03 14.58 -1.81
N GLY A 391 18.54 13.73 -2.71
CA GLY A 391 19.63 14.12 -3.59
C GLY A 391 19.90 13.13 -4.71
N LYS A 392 20.50 13.61 -5.79
CA LYS A 392 20.88 12.80 -6.95
C LYS A 392 22.00 11.81 -6.66
N LYS A 393 22.99 12.20 -5.86
CA LYS A 393 24.18 11.39 -5.53
C LYS A 393 24.20 11.06 -4.05
N GLU A 394 24.95 10.01 -3.71
CA GLU A 394 25.29 9.73 -2.33
C GLU A 394 26.24 10.81 -1.77
N PRO A 395 26.17 11.09 -0.45
CA PRO A 395 25.24 10.49 0.52
C PRO A 395 23.84 11.13 0.46
N ALA A 396 22.78 10.31 0.35
CA ALA A 396 21.39 10.74 0.37
C ALA A 396 20.49 9.65 0.97
N HIS A 397 19.49 10.03 1.76
CA HIS A 397 18.54 9.08 2.35
C HIS A 397 17.53 8.57 1.31
N ILE A 398 17.08 9.50 0.46
CA ILE A 398 16.28 9.19 -0.73
C ILE A 398 17.08 9.66 -1.93
N ARG A 399 17.38 8.71 -2.83
CA ARG A 399 17.95 9.07 -4.13
C ARG A 399 16.86 9.63 -5.01
N VAL A 400 17.09 10.84 -5.48
CA VAL A 400 16.21 11.54 -6.40
C VAL A 400 17.08 11.97 -7.59
N PRO A 401 17.24 11.12 -8.62
CA PRO A 401 18.16 11.35 -9.73
C PRO A 401 17.96 12.68 -10.45
N GLU A 402 16.72 13.17 -10.47
CA GLU A 402 16.29 14.39 -11.13
C GLU A 402 16.52 15.65 -10.27
N LEU A 403 16.82 15.48 -8.98
CA LEU A 403 17.07 16.60 -8.08
C LEU A 403 18.51 17.10 -8.21
N GLU A 404 18.69 18.21 -8.93
CA GLU A 404 20.01 18.78 -9.19
C GLU A 404 20.68 19.31 -7.91
N LYS A 405 19.88 19.89 -7.00
CA LYS A 405 20.33 20.52 -5.75
C LYS A 405 19.78 19.71 -4.58
N PRO A 406 20.61 19.28 -3.63
CA PRO A 406 20.11 18.57 -2.47
C PRO A 406 19.00 19.35 -1.78
N LEU A 407 17.95 18.64 -1.40
CA LEU A 407 16.86 19.17 -0.60
C LEU A 407 16.89 18.45 0.73
N VAL A 408 16.98 19.20 1.81
CA VAL A 408 17.00 18.63 3.15
C VAL A 408 15.71 18.98 3.86
N LEU A 409 14.94 17.98 4.24
CA LEU A 409 13.87 18.14 5.22
C LEU A 409 14.50 18.00 6.60
N TYR A 410 14.21 18.91 7.51
CA TYR A 410 14.76 18.83 8.86
C TYR A 410 13.75 19.25 9.91
N ARG A 411 13.89 18.70 11.11
CA ARG A 411 13.05 19.02 12.25
C ARG A 411 13.66 20.20 13.02
N SER A 412 12.80 21.12 13.42
CA SER A 412 13.12 22.19 14.36
C SER A 412 12.01 22.26 15.40
N GLY A 413 12.31 21.82 16.62
CA GLY A 413 11.29 21.51 17.62
C GLY A 413 10.29 20.48 17.11
N ASN A 414 9.00 20.81 17.15
CA ASN A 414 7.94 19.97 16.60
C ASN A 414 7.62 20.26 15.13
N SER A 415 8.31 21.18 14.46
CA SER A 415 7.99 21.55 13.07
C SER A 415 8.92 20.86 12.06
N LEU A 416 8.38 20.47 10.91
CA LEU A 416 9.16 20.08 9.74
C LEU A 416 9.47 21.31 8.88
N ASN A 417 10.73 21.43 8.47
CA ASN A 417 11.23 22.53 7.64
C ASN A 417 11.95 21.95 6.42
N PHE A 418 12.11 22.75 5.38
CA PHE A 418 12.99 22.45 4.26
C PHE A 418 14.21 23.36 4.28
N ARG A 419 15.29 22.88 3.68
CA ARG A 419 16.44 23.68 3.27
C ARG A 419 16.79 23.33 1.83
N SER A 420 16.88 24.36 0.99
CA SER A 420 17.26 24.25 -0.41
C SER A 420 18.18 25.39 -0.80
N GLU A 421 19.25 25.05 -1.53
CA GLU A 421 20.09 26.00 -2.26
C GLU A 421 19.49 26.41 -3.62
N GLY A 422 18.35 25.81 -3.98
CA GLY A 422 17.60 26.11 -5.19
C GLY A 422 16.35 26.91 -4.88
N MET A 423 15.79 27.55 -5.91
CA MET A 423 14.43 28.05 -5.82
C MET A 423 13.47 26.87 -5.88
N ILE A 424 12.59 26.78 -4.89
CA ILE A 424 11.53 25.77 -4.82
C ILE A 424 10.18 26.48 -4.73
N LEU A 425 9.11 25.79 -5.11
CA LEU A 425 7.75 26.22 -4.81
C LEU A 425 7.27 25.44 -3.59
N VAL A 426 6.73 26.13 -2.60
CA VAL A 426 6.00 25.52 -1.48
C VAL A 426 4.61 26.10 -1.50
N ASP A 427 3.62 25.25 -1.74
CA ASP A 427 2.20 25.62 -1.86
C ASP A 427 1.98 26.73 -2.91
N GLY A 428 2.70 26.62 -4.04
CA GLY A 428 2.66 27.59 -5.13
C GLY A 428 3.51 28.86 -4.91
N VAL A 429 4.11 29.04 -3.74
CA VAL A 429 4.93 30.21 -3.41
C VAL A 429 6.42 29.91 -3.59
N LYS A 430 7.12 30.75 -4.36
CA LYS A 430 8.58 30.67 -4.54
C LYS A 430 9.30 30.92 -3.22
N LYS A 431 10.16 29.99 -2.82
CA LYS A 431 11.03 30.09 -1.64
C LYS A 431 12.45 29.60 -1.96
N SER A 432 13.42 30.06 -1.19
CA SER A 432 14.82 29.62 -1.26
C SER A 432 15.43 29.68 0.15
N GLY A 433 16.54 28.97 0.38
CA GLY A 433 17.15 28.90 1.70
C GLY A 433 16.37 27.95 2.59
N THR A 434 15.80 28.42 3.69
CA THR A 434 15.03 27.60 4.63
C THR A 434 13.60 28.06 4.78
N GLY A 435 12.72 27.17 5.20
CA GLY A 435 11.35 27.55 5.56
C GLY A 435 10.51 26.40 6.11
N PRO A 436 9.37 26.72 6.73
CA PRO A 436 8.50 25.70 7.31
C PRO A 436 7.69 24.95 6.25
N LEU A 437 7.40 23.69 6.55
CA LEU A 437 6.45 22.85 5.85
C LEU A 437 5.21 22.60 6.73
N ARG A 438 4.04 22.78 6.13
CA ARG A 438 2.72 22.57 6.71
C ARG A 438 2.21 21.16 6.43
N ARG A 439 1.15 20.77 7.16
CA ARG A 439 0.36 19.58 6.81
C ARG A 439 -0.10 19.70 5.35
N ASN A 440 0.05 18.64 4.57
CA ASN A 440 -0.34 18.63 3.15
C ASN A 440 0.42 19.59 2.24
N SER A 441 1.61 20.06 2.65
CA SER A 441 2.44 20.91 1.78
C SER A 441 2.71 20.20 0.46
N SER A 442 2.53 20.92 -0.64
CA SER A 442 3.01 20.51 -1.95
C SER A 442 4.28 21.30 -2.26
N VAL A 443 5.38 20.58 -2.47
CA VAL A 443 6.68 21.17 -2.74
C VAL A 443 7.13 20.77 -4.12
N MET A 444 7.58 21.74 -4.91
CA MET A 444 8.21 21.52 -6.20
C MET A 444 9.65 22.03 -6.16
N ALA A 445 10.60 21.13 -6.34
CA ALA A 445 12.04 21.41 -6.37
C ALA A 445 12.63 20.94 -7.71
N GLY A 446 12.77 21.87 -8.66
CA GLY A 446 13.16 21.55 -10.02
C GLY A 446 12.13 20.62 -10.70
N PRO A 447 12.55 19.47 -11.27
CA PRO A 447 11.65 18.53 -11.94
C PRO A 447 10.86 17.62 -10.98
N ILE A 448 11.08 17.74 -9.67
CA ILE A 448 10.47 16.87 -8.66
C ILE A 448 9.39 17.63 -7.90
N SER A 449 8.22 17.02 -7.81
CA SER A 449 7.19 17.39 -6.84
C SER A 449 7.11 16.34 -5.75
N PHE A 450 6.86 16.79 -4.53
CA PHE A 450 6.47 15.90 -3.46
C PHE A 450 5.38 16.53 -2.59
N SER A 451 4.60 15.67 -1.96
CA SER A 451 3.59 16.06 -0.99
C SER A 451 3.78 15.33 0.34
N LEU A 452 3.32 15.99 1.41
CA LEU A 452 3.30 15.43 2.75
C LEU A 452 1.87 15.04 3.09
N GLU A 453 1.66 13.90 3.76
CA GLU A 453 0.33 13.53 4.24
C GLU A 453 0.45 12.96 5.67
N PRO A 454 -0.36 13.41 6.65
CA PRO A 454 -0.36 12.82 7.99
C PRO A 454 -0.57 11.31 7.95
N ALA A 455 0.19 10.50 8.70
CA ALA A 455 0.06 9.05 8.59
C ALA A 455 -1.22 8.50 9.24
N SER A 456 -1.79 9.23 10.22
CA SER A 456 -3.07 8.86 10.86
C SER A 456 -4.22 8.73 9.88
N SER A 457 -4.20 9.46 8.75
CA SER A 457 -5.25 9.39 7.73
C SER A 457 -5.36 8.02 7.06
N ARG A 458 -4.27 7.23 7.01
CA ARG A 458 -4.25 5.93 6.31
C ARG A 458 -3.83 4.73 7.15
N LEU A 459 -3.18 4.97 8.30
CA LEU A 459 -2.76 3.89 9.20
C LEU A 459 -3.79 3.59 10.30
N GLY A 460 -4.89 4.36 10.39
CA GLY A 460 -6.01 4.06 11.28
C GLY A 460 -5.71 4.22 12.77
N PHE A 461 -4.76 5.09 13.13
CA PHE A 461 -4.46 5.47 14.52
C PHE A 461 -5.37 6.58 15.03
#